data_AF-B4G7E8-F1
#
_entry.id   AF-B4G7E8-F1
#
_cell.length_a   1.000
_cell.length_b   1.000
_cell.length_c   1.000
_cell.angle_alpha   90.00
_cell.angle_beta   90.00
_cell.angle_gamma   90.00
#
_symmetry.space_group_name_H-M   'P 1'
#
loop_
_entity.id
_entity.type
_entity.pdbx_description
1 polymer ?
#
loop_
_entity_poly.entity_id
_entity_poly.type
_entity_poly.pdbx_seq_one_letter_code
_entity_poly.pdbx_strand_id
1 'polypeptide(L)'
;MSVLKIGSLHSVRAIVCYHCDSIALPECAQTLGEVGVLPYQDCTNQLSCAMSIVDSITYRGCGADTPTTGATYSKSCSLNLCNAGVYPPGRLKCHHCAGPDCVVAPGAKPKPCRYHHEEDQCYTEVLNATEAYRGCVSEGNHTVSSAAKLCEYNGCNDEQGAWTQTCVTCDSSSGRGCKMDLFQVNSANCNVSLYEDCQQDVLLGEQDDKFCFSYRKLSRVVRGCSTTLPADLEPLLEELDKCQTGDKCNARCIPQQRCLTCNSVDQPLCRSNVTAVTNSTCGSAEASSCFACEYSDWNIRRGCGAPPTEAGILNCYECDTESGCNSRDFTRCYRCSSDQAGAACANWEQPGGIYIEECAQPGAQCLILTHSNGTTERGCQREDFSCTSSNLSACKSCNGSFCNKGAFPEERLWCHQCTGNQPDCEKISRGSNAIPCPLQPNEPAEQAEACLEYYDTHKQLVVRGCRSNPQMYYECLLQSGRQDGCRLCHSPACNSSPGKDLRADSELDIRALDLVLAKNSSYSATPTSVVCVIWSLFSIIYIVTARN
;
A
#
# COMPACT_ATOMS: atom_id res chain seq x y z
N MET A 1 113.97 -24.86 -33.38
CA MET A 1 113.44 -26.05 -32.67
C MET A 1 113.26 -25.69 -31.20
N SER A 2 112.20 -26.23 -30.59
CA SER A 2 111.85 -26.20 -29.16
C SER A 2 110.92 -25.07 -28.69
N VAL A 3 109.66 -25.21 -29.10
CA VAL A 3 108.41 -25.17 -28.30
C VAL A 3 108.48 -24.56 -26.89
N LEU A 4 107.88 -23.38 -26.73
CA LEU A 4 107.24 -22.94 -25.47
C LEU A 4 105.92 -23.72 -25.32
N LYS A 5 105.78 -24.51 -24.25
CA LYS A 5 104.49 -25.11 -23.88
C LYS A 5 103.79 -24.18 -22.90
N ILE A 6 102.70 -23.59 -23.40
CA ILE A 6 101.80 -22.62 -22.78
C ILE A 6 101.17 -23.20 -21.51
N GLY A 7 101.19 -22.42 -20.44
CA GLY A 7 100.46 -22.70 -19.20
C GLY A 7 98.96 -22.75 -19.43
N SER A 8 98.31 -23.69 -18.76
CA SER A 8 96.86 -23.87 -18.73
C SER A 8 96.16 -22.59 -18.27
N LEU A 9 95.48 -21.90 -19.17
CA LEU A 9 94.50 -20.87 -18.81
C LEU A 9 93.31 -21.57 -18.14
N HIS A 10 93.16 -21.36 -16.83
CA HIS A 10 91.90 -21.58 -16.15
C HIS A 10 90.86 -20.67 -16.81
N SER A 11 89.95 -21.27 -17.57
CA SER A 11 88.76 -20.58 -18.06
C SER A 11 87.91 -20.20 -16.85
N VAL A 12 87.99 -18.93 -16.45
CA VAL A 12 87.08 -18.33 -15.47
C VAL A 12 85.70 -18.38 -16.11
N ARG A 13 84.87 -19.32 -15.64
CA ARG A 13 83.50 -19.40 -16.12
C ARG A 13 82.71 -18.30 -15.41
N ALA A 14 82.36 -17.24 -16.15
CA ALA A 14 81.54 -16.13 -15.68
C ALA A 14 80.18 -16.14 -16.38
N ILE A 15 79.13 -15.82 -15.64
CA ILE A 15 77.75 -15.66 -16.14
C ILE A 15 77.24 -14.27 -15.78
N VAL A 16 76.37 -13.69 -16.60
CA VAL A 16 75.71 -12.40 -16.32
C VAL A 16 74.31 -12.66 -15.78
N CYS A 17 73.93 -11.99 -14.69
CA CYS A 17 72.62 -12.17 -14.05
C CYS A 17 71.95 -10.83 -13.79
N TYR A 18 70.61 -10.78 -13.86
CA TYR A 18 69.89 -9.62 -13.35
C TYR A 18 70.11 -9.50 -11.84
N HIS A 19 70.33 -8.28 -11.36
CA HIS A 19 70.64 -7.99 -9.96
C HIS A 19 69.82 -6.81 -9.45
N CYS A 20 68.81 -7.11 -8.63
CA CYS A 20 67.90 -6.13 -8.07
C CYS A 20 67.12 -6.71 -6.89
N ASP A 21 66.51 -5.82 -6.11
CA ASP A 21 65.47 -6.14 -5.15
C ASP A 21 64.23 -5.25 -5.38
N SER A 22 63.03 -5.78 -5.07
CA SER A 22 61.79 -5.03 -5.30
C SER A 22 61.52 -3.93 -4.26
N ILE A 23 62.36 -3.77 -3.22
CA ILE A 23 62.28 -2.63 -2.31
C ILE A 23 62.92 -1.40 -2.96
N ALA A 24 64.15 -1.52 -3.47
CA ALA A 24 64.84 -0.42 -4.11
C ALA A 24 64.32 -0.13 -5.53
N LEU A 25 63.91 -1.17 -6.26
CA LEU A 25 63.48 -1.08 -7.65
C LEU A 25 62.21 -1.92 -7.89
N PRO A 26 61.00 -1.32 -7.85
CA PRO A 26 59.73 -2.03 -8.06
C PRO A 26 59.70 -2.88 -9.33
N GLU A 27 60.35 -2.42 -10.41
CA GLU A 27 60.49 -3.10 -11.69
C GLU A 27 61.09 -4.50 -11.53
N CYS A 28 61.94 -4.73 -10.52
CA CYS A 28 62.50 -6.04 -10.21
C CYS A 28 61.44 -7.15 -10.07
N ALA A 29 60.26 -6.78 -9.54
CA ALA A 29 59.07 -7.63 -9.47
C ALA A 29 58.08 -7.36 -10.62
N GLN A 30 57.91 -6.10 -11.04
CA GLN A 30 56.84 -5.65 -11.94
C GLN A 30 57.15 -5.82 -13.45
N THR A 31 58.35 -6.24 -13.82
CA THR A 31 58.75 -6.48 -15.22
C THR A 31 58.12 -7.77 -15.75
N LEU A 32 57.65 -7.78 -17.00
CA LEU A 32 57.03 -8.96 -17.64
C LEU A 32 58.07 -9.88 -18.30
N GLY A 33 59.34 -9.72 -17.95
CA GLY A 33 60.46 -10.43 -18.55
C GLY A 33 61.05 -9.76 -19.79
N GLU A 34 60.81 -8.46 -19.99
CA GLU A 34 61.47 -7.70 -21.04
C GLU A 34 63.00 -7.67 -20.85
N VAL A 35 63.74 -8.00 -21.91
CA VAL A 35 65.20 -8.05 -21.88
C VAL A 35 65.78 -6.65 -21.84
N GLY A 36 66.75 -6.42 -20.95
CA GLY A 36 67.48 -5.14 -20.85
C GLY A 36 66.79 -4.06 -20.02
N VAL A 37 65.67 -4.38 -19.36
CA VAL A 37 64.92 -3.43 -18.51
C VAL A 37 65.44 -3.41 -17.07
N LEU A 38 66.04 -4.51 -16.61
CA LEU A 38 66.55 -4.65 -15.25
C LEU A 38 68.08 -4.47 -15.20
N PRO A 39 68.62 -3.92 -14.10
CA PRO A 39 70.06 -3.89 -13.86
C PRO A 39 70.62 -5.31 -13.78
N TYR A 40 71.86 -5.49 -14.23
CA TYR A 40 72.57 -6.76 -14.25
C TYR A 40 73.99 -6.63 -13.69
N GLN A 41 74.58 -7.77 -13.31
CA GLN A 41 75.96 -7.83 -12.83
C GLN A 41 76.68 -9.08 -13.37
N ASP A 42 78.02 -8.99 -13.46
CA ASP A 42 78.89 -10.11 -13.84
C ASP A 42 79.22 -10.99 -12.62
N CYS A 43 78.83 -12.26 -12.67
CA CYS A 43 79.10 -13.23 -11.62
C CYS A 43 80.47 -13.89 -11.83
N THR A 44 81.54 -13.21 -11.45
CA THR A 44 82.93 -13.60 -11.78
C THR A 44 83.39 -14.94 -11.18
N ASN A 45 82.74 -15.40 -10.11
CA ASN A 45 83.10 -16.63 -9.38
C ASN A 45 81.92 -17.63 -9.28
N GLN A 46 80.85 -17.44 -10.06
CA GLN A 46 79.64 -18.26 -9.96
C GLN A 46 79.11 -18.62 -11.34
N LEU A 47 78.38 -19.73 -11.42
CA LEU A 47 77.83 -20.28 -12.67
C LEU A 47 76.30 -20.31 -12.71
N SER A 48 75.68 -19.62 -11.76
CA SER A 48 74.23 -19.60 -11.64
C SER A 48 73.74 -18.20 -11.33
N CYS A 49 72.57 -17.89 -11.88
CA CYS A 49 71.72 -16.82 -11.39
C CYS A 49 70.70 -17.40 -10.41
N ALA A 50 70.24 -16.57 -9.49
CA ALA A 50 69.16 -16.91 -8.58
C ALA A 50 68.05 -15.85 -8.62
N MET A 51 66.86 -16.31 -8.27
CA MET A 51 65.69 -15.51 -7.94
C MET A 51 65.03 -16.09 -6.69
N SER A 52 64.59 -15.24 -5.79
CA SER A 52 63.98 -15.67 -4.53
C SER A 52 62.96 -14.66 -4.03
N ILE A 53 62.10 -15.10 -3.12
CA ILE A 53 61.16 -14.25 -2.41
C ILE A 53 61.36 -14.44 -0.92
N VAL A 54 61.86 -13.40 -0.26
CA VAL A 54 62.08 -13.35 1.20
C VAL A 54 61.25 -12.18 1.73
N ASP A 55 60.40 -12.44 2.73
CA ASP A 55 59.50 -11.43 3.31
C ASP A 55 58.70 -10.65 2.24
N SER A 56 58.13 -11.39 1.27
CA SER A 56 57.37 -10.85 0.12
C SER A 56 58.17 -9.98 -0.87
N ILE A 57 59.47 -9.79 -0.65
CA ILE A 57 60.37 -9.05 -1.54
C ILE A 57 60.98 -9.98 -2.57
N THR A 58 61.02 -9.54 -3.83
CA THR A 58 61.69 -10.27 -4.91
C THR A 58 63.15 -9.89 -4.99
N TYR A 59 64.04 -10.87 -4.91
CA TYR A 59 65.47 -10.70 -5.12
C TYR A 59 65.91 -11.42 -6.38
N ARG A 60 66.83 -10.79 -7.13
CA ARG A 60 67.52 -11.37 -8.28
C ARG A 60 69.01 -11.10 -8.13
N GLY A 61 69.84 -12.07 -8.47
CA GLY A 61 71.30 -11.88 -8.42
C GLY A 61 72.10 -13.09 -8.83
N CYS A 62 73.39 -13.06 -8.50
CA CYS A 62 74.28 -14.21 -8.64
C CYS A 62 73.91 -15.27 -7.59
N GLY A 63 74.01 -16.54 -7.96
CA GLY A 63 73.57 -17.71 -7.21
C GLY A 63 73.69 -17.61 -5.68
N ALA A 64 74.91 -17.66 -5.14
CA ALA A 64 75.12 -17.70 -3.69
C ALA A 64 74.97 -16.32 -3.00
N ASP A 65 75.01 -15.24 -3.78
CA ASP A 65 74.94 -13.87 -3.26
C ASP A 65 73.49 -13.39 -3.12
N THR A 66 72.53 -14.12 -3.70
CA THR A 66 71.11 -13.78 -3.65
C THR A 66 70.50 -14.26 -2.32
N PRO A 67 69.78 -13.40 -1.57
CA PRO A 67 69.14 -13.79 -0.32
C PRO A 67 68.19 -14.98 -0.47
N THR A 68 68.42 -16.07 0.26
CA THR A 68 67.56 -17.29 0.19
C THR A 68 67.15 -17.84 1.56
N THR A 69 67.72 -17.31 2.64
CA THR A 69 67.35 -17.73 4.01
C THR A 69 65.94 -17.25 4.32
N GLY A 70 65.05 -18.17 4.72
CA GLY A 70 63.64 -17.84 4.97
C GLY A 70 62.82 -17.58 3.70
N ALA A 71 63.33 -17.93 2.51
CA ALA A 71 62.61 -17.68 1.27
C ALA A 71 61.38 -18.57 1.12
N THR A 72 60.21 -17.98 0.84
CA THR A 72 58.98 -18.70 0.47
C THR A 72 59.14 -19.35 -0.91
N TYR A 73 59.88 -18.71 -1.80
CA TYR A 73 60.18 -19.19 -3.15
C TYR A 73 61.66 -18.99 -3.46
N SER A 74 62.33 -19.99 -4.02
CA SER A 74 63.69 -19.86 -4.55
C SER A 74 63.92 -20.71 -5.79
N LYS A 75 64.64 -20.16 -6.79
CA LYS A 75 65.03 -20.87 -8.02
C LYS A 75 66.38 -20.39 -8.52
N SER A 76 67.20 -21.33 -8.98
CA SER A 76 68.46 -21.07 -9.66
C SER A 76 68.47 -21.55 -11.11
N CYS A 77 69.28 -20.93 -11.96
CA CYS A 77 69.47 -21.31 -13.36
C CYS A 77 70.88 -20.97 -13.84
N SER A 78 71.32 -21.53 -14.97
CA SER A 78 72.74 -21.51 -15.40
C SER A 78 72.98 -20.94 -16.80
N LEU A 79 72.03 -20.14 -17.32
CA LEU A 79 72.20 -19.40 -18.58
C LEU A 79 72.30 -17.89 -18.31
N ASN A 80 72.97 -17.13 -19.18
CA ASN A 80 73.05 -15.68 -19.05
C ASN A 80 71.65 -15.06 -18.96
N LEU A 81 71.45 -14.18 -17.99
CA LEU A 81 70.20 -13.47 -17.72
C LEU A 81 68.99 -14.41 -17.57
N CYS A 82 69.22 -15.65 -17.15
CA CYS A 82 68.16 -16.66 -17.03
C CYS A 82 67.19 -16.39 -15.89
N ASN A 83 67.58 -15.53 -14.95
CA ASN A 83 66.70 -15.05 -13.89
C ASN A 83 65.80 -13.91 -14.36
N ALA A 84 65.41 -13.92 -15.65
CA ALA A 84 64.40 -13.05 -16.23
C ALA A 84 62.98 -13.57 -15.95
N GLY A 85 61.98 -12.70 -16.13
CA GLY A 85 60.56 -13.07 -16.11
C GLY A 85 59.90 -12.98 -14.74
N VAL A 86 58.58 -13.13 -14.76
CA VAL A 86 57.72 -13.03 -13.57
C VAL A 86 58.02 -14.19 -12.63
N TYR A 87 58.26 -13.87 -11.35
CA TYR A 87 58.55 -14.84 -10.30
C TYR A 87 57.76 -14.53 -9.02
N PRO A 88 57.14 -15.53 -8.36
CA PRO A 88 57.04 -16.92 -8.81
C PRO A 88 56.07 -17.05 -10.00
N PRO A 89 56.05 -18.19 -10.70
CA PRO A 89 55.04 -18.44 -11.72
C PRO A 89 53.63 -18.29 -11.12
N GLY A 90 52.73 -17.61 -11.84
CA GLY A 90 51.35 -17.40 -11.36
C GLY A 90 51.14 -16.15 -10.51
N ARG A 91 52.19 -15.36 -10.22
CA ARG A 91 52.07 -14.09 -9.49
C ARG A 91 50.96 -13.20 -10.05
N LEU A 92 50.08 -12.72 -9.17
CA LEU A 92 49.00 -11.80 -9.50
C LEU A 92 49.54 -10.55 -10.21
N LYS A 93 48.84 -10.14 -11.27
CA LYS A 93 49.15 -8.94 -12.05
C LYS A 93 47.95 -8.01 -12.01
N CYS A 94 48.18 -6.74 -11.68
CA CYS A 94 47.15 -5.71 -11.61
C CYS A 94 47.51 -4.53 -12.51
N HIS A 95 46.53 -3.71 -12.84
CA HIS A 95 46.78 -2.38 -13.38
C HIS A 95 47.24 -1.45 -12.25
N HIS A 96 48.23 -0.61 -12.54
CA HIS A 96 48.87 0.29 -11.58
C HIS A 96 48.88 1.70 -12.14
N CYS A 97 48.35 2.65 -11.39
CA CYS A 97 48.38 4.07 -11.72
C CYS A 97 47.96 4.91 -10.49
N ALA A 98 48.15 6.22 -10.57
CA ALA A 98 47.57 7.18 -9.64
C ALA A 98 47.11 8.44 -10.38
N GLY A 99 45.98 9.02 -9.97
CA GLY A 99 45.47 10.29 -10.48
C GLY A 99 44.48 10.15 -11.65
N PRO A 100 44.37 11.14 -12.55
CA PRO A 100 43.31 11.20 -13.56
C PRO A 100 43.39 10.07 -14.59
N ASP A 101 44.60 9.62 -14.92
CA ASP A 101 44.81 8.51 -15.86
C ASP A 101 44.29 7.16 -15.32
N CYS A 102 43.96 7.07 -14.02
CA CYS A 102 43.32 5.89 -13.45
C CYS A 102 41.81 5.85 -13.58
N VAL A 103 41.17 6.99 -13.82
CA VAL A 103 39.72 7.07 -13.95
C VAL A 103 39.27 6.36 -15.22
N VAL A 104 40.05 6.50 -16.28
CA VAL A 104 39.81 5.79 -17.54
C VAL A 104 40.17 4.31 -17.43
N ALA A 105 39.51 3.47 -18.23
CA ALA A 105 39.85 2.06 -18.36
C ALA A 105 41.34 1.93 -18.78
N PRO A 106 42.16 1.12 -18.08
CA PRO A 106 43.58 0.97 -18.38
C PRO A 106 43.84 0.41 -19.78
N GLY A 107 44.65 1.13 -20.58
CA GLY A 107 45.08 0.64 -21.91
C GLY A 107 46.34 -0.24 -21.88
N ALA A 108 47.13 -0.19 -20.80
CA ALA A 108 48.39 -0.92 -20.67
C ALA A 108 48.20 -2.31 -20.04
N LYS A 109 49.07 -3.27 -20.35
CA LYS A 109 49.04 -4.61 -19.74
C LYS A 109 49.26 -4.54 -18.21
N PRO A 110 48.56 -5.37 -17.42
CA PRO A 110 48.76 -5.41 -15.98
C PRO A 110 50.17 -5.92 -15.64
N LYS A 111 50.76 -5.38 -14.57
CA LYS A 111 52.10 -5.72 -14.08
C LYS A 111 52.00 -6.55 -12.80
N PRO A 112 52.92 -7.52 -12.56
CA PRO A 112 52.94 -8.29 -11.32
C PRO A 112 52.97 -7.39 -10.09
N CYS A 113 52.32 -7.79 -9.00
CA CYS A 113 52.39 -7.04 -7.73
C CYS A 113 53.84 -6.95 -7.24
N ARG A 114 54.27 -5.82 -6.66
CA ARG A 114 55.62 -5.56 -6.13
C ARG A 114 55.97 -6.45 -4.96
N TYR A 115 55.01 -6.63 -4.05
CA TYR A 115 55.08 -7.60 -2.96
C TYR A 115 54.36 -8.88 -3.40
N HIS A 116 54.84 -10.03 -2.92
CA HIS A 116 54.22 -11.31 -3.24
C HIS A 116 53.45 -11.85 -2.03
N HIS A 117 52.14 -12.00 -2.20
CA HIS A 117 51.26 -12.70 -1.26
C HIS A 117 50.37 -13.67 -2.06
N GLU A 118 50.14 -14.86 -1.52
CA GLU A 118 49.30 -15.87 -2.18
C GLU A 118 47.85 -15.41 -2.37
N GLU A 119 47.35 -14.65 -1.39
CA GLU A 119 45.97 -14.16 -1.32
C GLU A 119 45.92 -12.63 -1.56
N ASP A 120 46.83 -12.11 -2.39
CA ASP A 120 46.78 -10.69 -2.78
C ASP A 120 45.57 -10.41 -3.68
N GLN A 121 45.17 -9.14 -3.74
CA GLN A 121 44.04 -8.70 -4.54
C GLN A 121 44.43 -7.43 -5.32
N CYS A 122 43.87 -7.27 -6.51
CA CYS A 122 43.90 -5.99 -7.21
C CYS A 122 42.81 -5.08 -6.63
N TYR A 123 43.06 -3.77 -6.61
CA TYR A 123 42.06 -2.77 -6.24
C TYR A 123 41.87 -1.71 -7.33
N THR A 124 40.68 -1.12 -7.35
CA THR A 124 40.38 0.19 -7.94
C THR A 124 39.68 1.03 -6.89
N GLU A 125 40.27 2.15 -6.53
CA GLU A 125 39.69 3.14 -5.62
C GLU A 125 39.43 4.43 -6.38
N VAL A 126 38.19 4.90 -6.37
CA VAL A 126 37.77 6.11 -7.10
C VAL A 126 37.37 7.14 -6.06
N LEU A 127 38.10 8.27 -6.01
CA LEU A 127 37.81 9.35 -5.06
C LEU A 127 36.76 10.31 -5.62
N ASN A 128 36.83 10.58 -6.92
CA ASN A 128 35.88 11.43 -7.65
C ASN A 128 36.02 11.17 -9.17
N ALA A 129 35.25 11.90 -9.98
CA ALA A 129 35.23 11.77 -11.43
C ALA A 129 36.58 12.07 -12.13
N THR A 130 37.57 12.62 -11.43
CA THR A 130 38.88 13.01 -11.97
C THR A 130 40.06 12.38 -11.24
N GLU A 131 39.84 11.59 -10.19
CA GLU A 131 40.91 11.03 -9.37
C GLU A 131 40.59 9.59 -8.94
N ALA A 132 41.47 8.67 -9.30
CA ALA A 132 41.39 7.27 -8.90
C ALA A 132 42.80 6.67 -8.70
N TYR A 133 42.84 5.51 -8.07
CA TYR A 133 44.06 4.74 -7.76
C TYR A 133 43.82 3.28 -8.10
N ARG A 134 44.84 2.62 -8.66
CA ARG A 134 44.82 1.19 -8.96
C ARG A 134 46.14 0.56 -8.56
N GLY A 135 46.08 -0.66 -8.04
CA GLY A 135 47.27 -1.42 -7.71
C GLY A 135 46.94 -2.74 -7.04
N CYS A 136 47.91 -3.28 -6.33
CA CYS A 136 47.73 -4.45 -5.48
C CYS A 136 47.52 -4.02 -4.02
N VAL A 137 46.65 -4.70 -3.29
CA VAL A 137 46.33 -4.39 -1.89
C VAL A 137 47.59 -4.46 -1.02
N SER A 138 48.49 -5.40 -1.30
CA SER A 138 49.78 -5.53 -0.61
C SER A 138 50.70 -4.31 -0.75
N GLU A 139 50.50 -3.46 -1.76
CA GLU A 139 51.34 -2.29 -2.05
C GLU A 139 50.82 -0.99 -1.40
N GLY A 140 49.70 -1.04 -0.69
CA GLY A 140 48.95 0.14 -0.26
C GLY A 140 49.66 1.07 0.72
N ASN A 141 49.94 2.29 0.26
CA ASN A 141 50.11 3.54 1.04
C ASN A 141 48.79 4.35 1.13
N HIS A 142 47.69 3.76 0.65
CA HIS A 142 46.36 4.35 0.57
C HIS A 142 45.42 3.40 1.31
N THR A 143 44.69 3.90 2.30
CA THR A 143 43.67 3.12 3.01
C THR A 143 42.55 2.83 2.03
N VAL A 144 42.60 1.64 1.43
CA VAL A 144 41.54 1.09 0.57
C VAL A 144 40.20 1.36 1.27
N SER A 145 39.47 2.35 0.78
CA SER A 145 38.16 2.69 1.32
C SER A 145 37.21 1.51 1.16
N SER A 146 36.15 1.47 1.95
CA SER A 146 35.08 0.47 1.79
C SER A 146 34.41 0.52 0.40
N ALA A 147 34.58 1.63 -0.33
CA ALA A 147 34.06 1.81 -1.68
C ALA A 147 34.96 1.21 -2.77
N ALA A 148 36.22 0.87 -2.46
CA ALA A 148 37.14 0.32 -3.44
C ALA A 148 36.67 -1.05 -3.93
N LYS A 149 36.79 -1.27 -5.25
CA LYS A 149 36.50 -2.57 -5.87
C LYS A 149 37.74 -3.46 -5.83
N LEU A 150 37.57 -4.65 -5.25
CA LEU A 150 38.62 -5.66 -5.11
C LEU A 150 38.35 -6.86 -6.02
N CYS A 151 39.41 -7.50 -6.50
CA CYS A 151 39.32 -8.68 -7.35
C CYS A 151 40.63 -9.49 -7.36
N GLU A 152 40.56 -10.78 -7.71
CA GLU A 152 41.62 -11.77 -7.39
C GLU A 152 42.22 -12.46 -8.63
N TYR A 153 41.99 -11.93 -9.83
CA TYR A 153 42.54 -12.48 -11.07
C TYR A 153 43.34 -11.46 -11.86
N ASN A 154 44.20 -11.95 -12.76
CA ASN A 154 45.10 -11.08 -13.51
C ASN A 154 44.35 -10.01 -14.31
N GLY A 155 44.67 -8.73 -14.06
CA GLY A 155 44.13 -7.58 -14.77
C GLY A 155 42.65 -7.28 -14.47
N CYS A 156 42.08 -7.84 -13.41
CA CYS A 156 40.67 -7.69 -13.09
C CYS A 156 40.22 -6.25 -12.73
N ASN A 157 41.18 -5.38 -12.39
CA ASN A 157 40.93 -3.99 -12.08
C ASN A 157 41.01 -3.11 -13.34
N ASP A 158 40.32 -3.52 -14.41
CA ASP A 158 40.34 -2.89 -15.74
C ASP A 158 39.08 -2.08 -16.08
N GLU A 159 38.05 -2.12 -15.22
CA GLU A 159 36.81 -1.35 -15.42
C GLU A 159 37.04 0.16 -15.36
N GLN A 160 36.24 0.95 -16.09
CA GLN A 160 36.23 2.41 -16.02
C GLN A 160 35.89 2.87 -14.59
N GLY A 161 36.71 3.74 -14.01
CA GLY A 161 36.56 4.21 -12.63
C GLY A 161 35.42 5.21 -12.46
N ALA A 162 35.20 6.13 -13.41
CA ALA A 162 34.05 7.02 -13.40
C ALA A 162 33.55 7.30 -14.80
N TRP A 163 32.25 7.52 -14.92
CA TRP A 163 31.61 7.92 -16.18
C TRP A 163 30.47 8.90 -15.90
N THR A 164 30.15 9.71 -16.90
CA THR A 164 29.00 10.61 -16.83
C THR A 164 27.77 9.89 -17.37
N GLN A 165 26.71 9.82 -16.57
CA GLN A 165 25.39 9.41 -17.03
C GLN A 165 24.57 10.65 -17.40
N THR A 166 23.96 10.62 -18.58
CA THR A 166 23.01 11.66 -19.01
C THR A 166 21.58 11.14 -18.84
N CYS A 167 20.70 11.92 -18.22
CA CYS A 167 19.28 11.60 -18.09
C CYS A 167 18.42 12.69 -18.75
N VAL A 168 17.18 12.33 -19.07
CA VAL A 168 16.13 13.28 -19.43
C VAL A 168 15.68 14.02 -18.18
N THR A 169 15.59 15.36 -18.24
CA THR A 169 14.98 16.17 -17.18
C THR A 169 13.83 17.02 -17.68
N CYS A 170 12.75 17.00 -16.90
CA CYS A 170 11.57 17.81 -17.13
C CYS A 170 10.63 17.81 -15.93
N ASP A 171 9.81 18.85 -15.81
CA ASP A 171 8.62 18.85 -14.96
C ASP A 171 7.43 19.40 -15.77
N SER A 172 6.38 18.58 -15.88
CA SER A 172 5.14 18.95 -16.57
C SER A 172 4.46 20.20 -16.01
N SER A 173 4.70 20.54 -14.73
CA SER A 173 4.12 21.70 -14.05
C SER A 173 4.81 23.02 -14.40
N SER A 174 6.11 22.99 -14.70
CA SER A 174 6.90 24.17 -15.12
C SER A 174 6.91 24.38 -16.63
N GLY A 175 6.50 23.36 -17.40
CA GLY A 175 6.28 23.43 -18.83
C GLY A 175 7.56 23.29 -19.67
N ARG A 176 7.34 22.83 -20.91
CA ARG A 176 8.27 22.53 -22.03
C ARG A 176 8.84 21.11 -22.16
N GLY A 177 9.07 20.32 -21.10
CA GLY A 177 9.97 19.15 -21.22
C GLY A 177 9.43 17.73 -21.02
N CYS A 178 8.15 17.51 -20.71
CA CYS A 178 7.61 16.14 -20.52
C CYS A 178 6.64 15.74 -21.63
N LYS A 179 6.85 16.22 -22.86
CA LYS A 179 5.89 15.98 -23.96
C LYS A 179 6.36 14.86 -24.88
N MET A 180 5.50 13.87 -25.07
CA MET A 180 5.64 12.86 -26.13
C MET A 180 5.38 13.48 -27.50
N ASP A 181 6.09 12.97 -28.51
CA ASP A 181 5.73 13.20 -29.90
C ASP A 181 4.47 12.40 -30.26
N LEU A 182 3.40 13.10 -30.62
CA LEU A 182 2.11 12.50 -31.00
C LEU A 182 2.21 11.62 -32.26
N PHE A 183 3.27 11.76 -33.06
CA PHE A 183 3.51 10.91 -34.22
C PHE A 183 4.11 9.53 -33.88
N GLN A 184 4.54 9.30 -32.63
CA GLN A 184 5.11 8.01 -32.19
C GLN A 184 4.15 7.10 -31.41
N VAL A 185 2.88 7.52 -31.23
CA VAL A 185 1.88 6.85 -30.37
C VAL A 185 1.57 5.40 -30.74
N ASN A 186 1.80 5.01 -32.00
CA ASN A 186 1.56 3.64 -32.49
C ASN A 186 2.86 2.84 -32.75
N SER A 187 4.02 3.36 -32.36
CA SER A 187 5.30 2.67 -32.52
C SER A 187 5.63 1.90 -31.24
N ALA A 188 6.10 0.66 -31.37
CA ALA A 188 6.53 -0.17 -30.23
C ALA A 188 7.68 0.45 -29.40
N ASN A 189 8.34 1.49 -29.93
CA ASN A 189 9.36 2.29 -29.28
C ASN A 189 8.92 3.75 -29.31
N CYS A 190 8.30 4.22 -28.23
CA CYS A 190 7.99 5.63 -28.04
C CYS A 190 8.99 6.22 -27.04
N ASN A 191 9.60 7.35 -27.42
CA ASN A 191 10.43 8.19 -26.55
C ASN A 191 9.86 9.60 -26.46
N VAL A 192 10.11 10.29 -25.34
CA VAL A 192 9.87 11.73 -25.26
C VAL A 192 10.81 12.49 -26.22
N SER A 193 10.34 13.61 -26.76
CA SER A 193 11.07 14.38 -27.79
C SER A 193 11.39 15.82 -27.37
N LEU A 194 10.66 16.34 -26.40
CA LEU A 194 10.88 17.67 -25.84
C LEU A 194 11.30 17.49 -24.40
N TYR A 195 12.57 17.73 -24.08
CA TYR A 195 13.16 17.64 -22.74
C TYR A 195 14.51 18.37 -22.69
N GLU A 196 15.06 18.56 -21.48
CA GLU A 196 16.44 18.99 -21.27
C GLU A 196 17.30 17.82 -20.76
N ASP A 197 18.62 17.93 -20.85
CA ASP A 197 19.55 16.92 -20.34
C ASP A 197 20.02 17.34 -18.94
N CYS A 198 20.03 16.40 -17.99
CA CYS A 198 20.81 16.51 -16.76
C CYS A 198 21.93 15.47 -16.79
N GLN A 199 23.05 15.81 -16.15
CA GLN A 199 24.24 14.95 -16.10
C GLN A 199 24.62 14.68 -14.65
N GLN A 200 25.10 13.48 -14.39
CA GLN A 200 25.63 13.09 -13.09
C GLN A 200 26.84 12.16 -13.28
N ASP A 201 27.82 12.33 -12.41
CA ASP A 201 28.97 11.43 -12.37
C ASP A 201 28.63 10.18 -11.55
N VAL A 202 28.91 9.03 -12.15
CA VAL A 202 28.76 7.72 -11.53
C VAL A 202 30.15 7.17 -11.28
N LEU A 203 30.41 6.82 -10.02
CA LEU A 203 31.69 6.28 -9.58
C LEU A 203 31.59 4.76 -9.46
N LEU A 204 32.62 4.06 -9.94
CA LEU A 204 32.79 2.64 -9.73
C LEU A 204 32.91 2.36 -8.24
N GLY A 205 31.97 1.61 -7.67
CA GLY A 205 31.89 1.45 -6.21
C GLY A 205 30.58 1.96 -5.64
N GLU A 206 30.04 3.03 -6.21
CA GLU A 206 28.94 3.83 -5.66
C GLU A 206 27.79 4.01 -6.68
N GLN A 207 27.53 2.98 -7.49
CA GLN A 207 26.53 3.05 -8.54
C GLN A 207 25.09 3.17 -8.02
N ASP A 208 24.81 2.66 -6.83
CA ASP A 208 23.44 2.48 -6.32
C ASP A 208 22.71 3.83 -6.08
N ASP A 209 23.45 4.87 -5.73
CA ASP A 209 22.91 6.21 -5.41
C ASP A 209 22.72 7.11 -6.65
N LYS A 210 23.21 6.67 -7.82
CA LYS A 210 23.13 7.42 -9.08
C LYS A 210 22.17 6.76 -10.04
N PHE A 211 21.05 7.43 -10.32
CA PHE A 211 20.03 6.92 -11.21
C PHE A 211 19.31 8.04 -11.95
N CYS A 212 18.81 7.74 -13.14
CA CYS A 212 17.76 8.54 -13.75
C CYS A 212 16.42 8.13 -13.16
N PHE A 213 15.51 9.08 -12.96
CA PHE A 213 14.18 8.79 -12.44
C PHE A 213 13.07 9.29 -13.37
N SER A 214 11.91 8.66 -13.24
CA SER A 214 10.62 9.14 -13.73
C SER A 214 9.60 9.03 -12.60
N TYR A 215 8.78 10.06 -12.44
CA TYR A 215 7.70 10.12 -11.49
C TYR A 215 6.42 10.52 -12.21
N ARG A 216 5.33 9.85 -11.89
CA ARG A 216 3.99 10.21 -12.35
C ARG A 216 3.00 10.08 -11.22
N LYS A 217 2.24 11.15 -10.99
CA LYS A 217 1.06 11.14 -10.15
C LYS A 217 0.05 12.11 -10.71
N LEU A 218 -1.14 11.61 -11.00
CA LEU A 218 -2.20 12.36 -11.66
C LEU A 218 -1.70 12.98 -12.98
N SER A 219 -1.95 14.26 -13.20
CA SER A 219 -1.48 15.02 -14.36
C SER A 219 -0.02 15.51 -14.25
N ARG A 220 0.69 15.23 -13.15
CA ARG A 220 2.09 15.63 -13.01
C ARG A 220 3.03 14.48 -13.35
N VAL A 221 3.91 14.76 -14.31
CA VAL A 221 5.07 13.94 -14.66
C VAL A 221 6.35 14.73 -14.41
N VAL A 222 7.34 14.07 -13.80
CA VAL A 222 8.67 14.63 -13.53
C VAL A 222 9.73 13.60 -13.92
N ARG A 223 10.80 14.03 -14.58
CA ARG A 223 11.96 13.19 -14.92
C ARG A 223 13.24 13.92 -14.53
N GLY A 224 14.29 13.21 -14.17
CA GLY A 224 15.57 13.83 -13.85
C GLY A 224 16.66 12.87 -13.39
N CYS A 225 17.72 13.45 -12.84
CA CYS A 225 18.87 12.77 -12.25
C CYS A 225 18.68 12.73 -10.72
N SER A 226 19.18 11.70 -10.05
CA SER A 226 19.11 11.62 -8.58
C SER A 226 19.83 12.78 -7.89
N THR A 227 20.87 13.36 -8.52
CA THR A 227 21.59 14.55 -8.02
C THR A 227 20.79 15.85 -8.07
N THR A 228 19.72 15.91 -8.86
CA THR A 228 18.84 17.08 -9.02
C THR A 228 17.39 16.76 -8.65
N LEU A 229 17.19 15.78 -7.77
CA LEU A 229 15.87 15.37 -7.31
C LEU A 229 15.15 16.56 -6.63
N PRO A 230 13.95 16.94 -7.09
CA PRO A 230 13.15 17.97 -6.43
C PRO A 230 12.81 17.60 -4.97
N ALA A 231 12.86 18.57 -4.05
CA ALA A 231 12.67 18.34 -2.62
C ALA A 231 11.30 17.73 -2.27
N ASP A 232 10.27 18.01 -3.06
CA ASP A 232 8.93 17.46 -2.90
C ASP A 232 8.83 15.96 -3.31
N LEU A 233 9.83 15.44 -4.02
CA LEU A 233 9.93 14.03 -4.39
C LEU A 233 10.88 13.22 -3.50
N GLU A 234 11.68 13.85 -2.64
CA GLU A 234 12.56 13.16 -1.67
C GLU A 234 11.78 12.20 -0.74
N PRO A 235 10.58 12.55 -0.21
CA PRO A 235 9.80 11.62 0.60
C PRO A 235 9.18 10.47 -0.21
N LEU A 236 9.21 10.55 -1.54
CA LEU A 236 8.54 9.63 -2.47
C LEU A 236 9.55 8.77 -3.25
N LEU A 237 10.78 8.62 -2.73
CA LEU A 237 11.87 7.86 -3.38
C LEU A 237 11.48 6.43 -3.78
N GLU A 238 10.57 5.79 -3.06
CA GLU A 238 10.08 4.44 -3.37
C GLU A 238 9.02 4.42 -4.49
N GLU A 239 8.34 5.55 -4.74
CA GLU A 239 7.35 5.70 -5.83
C GLU A 239 8.00 6.03 -7.19
N LEU A 240 9.31 6.32 -7.21
CA LEU A 240 10.04 6.66 -8.44
C LEU A 240 10.34 5.41 -9.28
N ASP A 241 10.11 5.50 -10.59
CA ASP A 241 10.67 4.55 -11.55
C ASP A 241 12.13 4.93 -11.85
N LYS A 242 13.06 4.04 -11.52
CA LYS A 242 14.51 4.31 -11.52
C LYS A 242 15.22 3.44 -12.55
N CYS A 243 16.19 4.02 -13.24
CA CYS A 243 17.09 3.28 -14.11
C CYS A 243 18.53 3.77 -13.94
N GLN A 244 19.46 2.81 -13.84
CA GLN A 244 20.88 3.06 -13.55
C GLN A 244 21.78 2.84 -14.78
N THR A 245 21.28 2.11 -15.79
CA THR A 245 22.09 1.70 -16.96
C THR A 245 21.67 2.43 -18.22
N GLY A 246 22.65 3.02 -18.90
CA GLY A 246 22.49 3.67 -20.21
C GLY A 246 22.07 5.14 -20.11
N ASP A 247 22.48 5.92 -21.10
CA ASP A 247 22.06 7.31 -21.23
C ASP A 247 20.59 7.41 -21.61
N LYS A 248 19.91 8.38 -21.01
CA LYS A 248 18.51 8.71 -21.27
C LYS A 248 17.59 7.49 -21.09
N CYS A 249 17.94 6.61 -20.16
CA CYS A 249 17.15 5.41 -19.88
C CYS A 249 15.72 5.74 -19.40
N ASN A 250 15.55 6.93 -18.80
CA ASN A 250 14.28 7.50 -18.41
C ASN A 250 13.59 8.29 -19.54
N ALA A 251 13.93 8.07 -20.82
CA ALA A 251 13.26 8.72 -21.96
C ALA A 251 12.03 7.96 -22.48
N ARG A 252 11.81 6.72 -22.01
CA ARG A 252 10.73 5.86 -22.50
C ARG A 252 9.36 6.42 -22.13
N CYS A 253 8.42 6.21 -23.03
CA CYS A 253 7.05 6.66 -22.83
C CYS A 253 6.35 5.96 -21.65
N ILE A 254 5.63 6.73 -20.84
CA ILE A 254 4.73 6.18 -19.82
C ILE A 254 3.44 5.71 -20.50
N PRO A 255 2.83 4.57 -20.07
CA PRO A 255 1.56 4.11 -20.62
C PRO A 255 0.51 5.21 -20.63
N GLN A 256 -0.13 5.41 -21.78
CA GLN A 256 -1.18 6.42 -21.93
C GLN A 256 -2.42 6.03 -21.11
N GLN A 257 -2.93 7.01 -20.38
CA GLN A 257 -4.18 6.83 -19.66
C GLN A 257 -5.35 6.71 -20.65
N ARG A 258 -6.29 5.84 -20.32
CA ARG A 258 -7.58 5.75 -21.01
C ARG A 258 -8.65 6.32 -20.09
N CYS A 259 -9.39 7.31 -20.58
CA CYS A 259 -10.40 8.01 -19.79
C CYS A 259 -11.74 7.97 -20.49
N LEU A 260 -12.81 8.08 -19.72
CA LEU A 260 -14.12 8.40 -20.27
C LEU A 260 -14.11 9.87 -20.70
N THR A 261 -14.54 10.12 -21.94
CA THR A 261 -14.59 11.46 -22.53
C THR A 261 -16.01 11.74 -22.97
N CYS A 262 -16.76 12.53 -22.21
CA CYS A 262 -18.16 12.84 -22.49
C CYS A 262 -18.62 14.13 -21.80
N ASN A 263 -19.73 14.68 -22.30
CA ASN A 263 -20.47 15.79 -21.72
C ASN A 263 -21.95 15.40 -21.64
N SER A 264 -22.60 15.54 -20.48
CA SER A 264 -24.00 15.18 -20.31
C SER A 264 -24.99 16.04 -21.11
N VAL A 265 -24.58 17.23 -21.55
CA VAL A 265 -25.39 18.08 -22.44
C VAL A 265 -25.57 17.40 -23.81
N ASP A 266 -24.48 16.87 -24.37
CA ASP A 266 -24.46 16.28 -25.71
C ASP A 266 -24.75 14.77 -25.68
N GLN A 267 -24.39 14.11 -24.57
CA GLN A 267 -24.48 12.66 -24.38
C GLN A 267 -25.10 12.37 -23.00
N PRO A 268 -26.44 12.21 -22.91
CA PRO A 268 -27.13 12.00 -21.63
C PRO A 268 -26.60 10.82 -20.81
N LEU A 269 -26.09 9.78 -21.48
CA LEU A 269 -25.48 8.60 -20.85
C LEU A 269 -24.25 8.95 -19.99
N CYS A 270 -23.58 10.07 -20.24
CA CYS A 270 -22.44 10.53 -19.45
C CYS A 270 -22.77 10.69 -17.95
N ARG A 271 -24.04 11.00 -17.65
CA ARG A 271 -24.60 11.06 -16.29
C ARG A 271 -25.45 9.85 -15.96
N SER A 272 -26.35 9.41 -16.86
CA SER A 272 -27.37 8.41 -16.51
C SER A 272 -26.88 6.96 -16.53
N ASN A 273 -25.88 6.64 -17.35
CA ASN A 273 -25.30 5.31 -17.44
C ASN A 273 -23.86 5.40 -17.98
N VAL A 274 -22.94 5.72 -17.09
CA VAL A 274 -21.52 5.90 -17.41
C VAL A 274 -20.88 4.63 -17.98
N THR A 275 -21.39 3.44 -17.66
CA THR A 275 -20.87 2.16 -18.19
C THR A 275 -21.08 1.99 -19.69
N ALA A 276 -22.03 2.73 -20.28
CA ALA A 276 -22.26 2.74 -21.72
C ALA A 276 -21.35 3.71 -22.48
N VAL A 277 -20.55 4.51 -21.76
CA VAL A 277 -19.59 5.45 -22.36
C VAL A 277 -18.28 4.71 -22.65
N THR A 278 -17.80 4.84 -23.88
CA THR A 278 -16.51 4.25 -24.28
C THR A 278 -15.36 5.09 -23.75
N ASN A 279 -14.32 4.42 -23.23
CA ASN A 279 -13.06 5.09 -22.91
C ASN A 279 -12.23 5.32 -24.18
N SER A 280 -11.52 6.44 -24.21
CA SER A 280 -10.58 6.79 -25.26
C SER A 280 -9.18 6.97 -24.68
N THR A 281 -8.16 6.68 -25.48
CA THR A 281 -6.78 6.96 -25.10
C THR A 281 -6.56 8.47 -25.10
N CYS A 282 -5.99 9.00 -24.02
CA CYS A 282 -5.73 10.43 -23.92
C CYS A 282 -4.66 10.88 -24.92
N GLY A 283 -5.04 11.79 -25.82
CA GLY A 283 -4.20 12.28 -26.91
C GLY A 283 -3.24 13.42 -26.57
N SER A 284 -2.95 13.66 -25.29
CA SER A 284 -1.99 14.69 -24.86
C SER A 284 -0.62 14.08 -24.51
N ALA A 285 0.40 14.94 -24.47
CA ALA A 285 1.71 14.69 -23.85
C ALA A 285 1.64 13.98 -22.48
N GLU A 286 2.75 13.38 -22.02
CA GLU A 286 2.84 12.67 -20.72
C GLU A 286 2.39 13.56 -19.56
N ALA A 287 1.13 13.37 -19.17
CA ALA A 287 0.41 14.05 -18.10
C ALA A 287 -1.08 13.64 -18.13
N SER A 288 -1.41 12.46 -18.66
CA SER A 288 -2.81 12.06 -18.76
C SER A 288 -3.25 11.37 -17.47
N SER A 289 -3.93 12.12 -16.63
CA SER A 289 -4.91 11.60 -15.67
C SER A 289 -6.30 11.62 -16.33
N CYS A 290 -7.31 11.18 -15.61
CA CYS A 290 -8.69 11.39 -15.95
C CYS A 290 -9.34 12.34 -14.96
N PHE A 291 -10.26 13.18 -15.42
CA PHE A 291 -11.11 13.97 -14.54
C PHE A 291 -12.60 13.65 -14.74
N ALA A 292 -13.39 13.90 -13.71
CA ALA A 292 -14.82 14.09 -13.81
C ALA A 292 -15.22 15.31 -12.99
N CYS A 293 -16.12 16.13 -13.53
CA CYS A 293 -16.58 17.37 -12.94
C CYS A 293 -18.09 17.51 -13.07
N GLU A 294 -18.73 17.95 -12.00
CA GLU A 294 -20.13 18.33 -11.95
C GLU A 294 -20.26 19.86 -11.86
N TYR A 295 -21.13 20.42 -12.68
CA TYR A 295 -21.36 21.85 -12.81
C TYR A 295 -22.68 22.27 -12.14
N SER A 296 -22.85 23.57 -11.90
CA SER A 296 -23.99 24.16 -11.19
C SER A 296 -25.34 23.96 -11.88
N ASP A 297 -25.31 23.71 -13.18
CA ASP A 297 -26.46 23.38 -14.01
C ASP A 297 -26.74 21.86 -14.06
N TRP A 298 -26.10 21.09 -13.17
CA TRP A 298 -26.18 19.63 -13.10
C TRP A 298 -25.60 18.92 -14.32
N ASN A 299 -24.75 19.56 -15.11
CA ASN A 299 -24.01 18.86 -16.15
C ASN A 299 -22.80 18.12 -15.58
N ILE A 300 -22.46 16.95 -16.16
CA ILE A 300 -21.23 16.21 -15.89
C ILE A 300 -20.36 16.23 -17.13
N ARG A 301 -19.10 16.59 -16.93
CA ARG A 301 -18.04 16.47 -17.92
C ARG A 301 -16.99 15.51 -17.43
N ARG A 302 -16.60 14.57 -18.29
CA ARG A 302 -15.52 13.61 -18.05
C ARG A 302 -14.49 13.78 -19.15
N GLY A 303 -13.20 13.72 -18.80
CA GLY A 303 -12.14 13.89 -19.78
C GLY A 303 -10.76 13.47 -19.31
N CYS A 304 -9.76 13.82 -20.13
CA CYS A 304 -8.35 13.58 -19.89
C CYS A 304 -7.65 14.82 -19.31
N GLY A 305 -6.63 14.60 -18.49
CA GLY A 305 -5.77 15.61 -17.89
C GLY A 305 -6.30 16.17 -16.58
N ALA A 306 -5.66 17.25 -16.12
CA ALA A 306 -6.07 17.98 -14.94
C ALA A 306 -7.52 18.47 -15.05
N PRO A 307 -8.28 18.53 -13.93
CA PRO A 307 -9.61 19.09 -13.92
C PRO A 307 -9.63 20.52 -14.46
N PRO A 308 -10.66 20.89 -15.25
CA PRO A 308 -10.84 22.27 -15.69
C PRO A 308 -11.01 23.23 -14.50
N THR A 309 -10.61 24.49 -14.68
CA THR A 309 -10.69 25.57 -13.67
C THR A 309 -11.72 26.64 -14.02
N GLU A 310 -12.65 26.33 -14.92
CA GLU A 310 -13.73 27.21 -15.35
C GLU A 310 -14.76 27.47 -14.23
N ALA A 311 -15.43 28.62 -14.29
CA ALA A 311 -16.48 28.96 -13.35
C ALA A 311 -17.69 28.02 -13.49
N GLY A 312 -18.42 27.82 -12.38
CA GLY A 312 -19.64 27.00 -12.36
C GLY A 312 -19.40 25.52 -12.04
N ILE A 313 -18.16 25.11 -11.80
CA ILE A 313 -17.84 23.78 -11.26
C ILE A 313 -18.26 23.71 -9.78
N LEU A 314 -19.06 22.71 -9.42
CA LEU A 314 -19.44 22.40 -8.04
C LEU A 314 -18.45 21.42 -7.41
N ASN A 315 -18.22 20.29 -8.08
CA ASN A 315 -17.41 19.19 -7.59
C ASN A 315 -16.57 18.62 -8.73
N CYS A 316 -15.30 18.31 -8.46
CA CYS A 316 -14.43 17.62 -9.41
C CYS A 316 -13.54 16.62 -8.69
N TYR A 317 -13.12 15.60 -9.40
CA TYR A 317 -12.01 14.75 -8.97
C TYR A 317 -11.14 14.36 -10.16
N GLU A 318 -9.90 14.01 -9.83
CA GLU A 318 -8.86 13.53 -10.74
C GLU A 318 -8.41 12.13 -10.32
N CYS A 319 -8.04 11.28 -11.27
CA CYS A 319 -7.57 9.92 -11.00
C CYS A 319 -6.65 9.39 -12.11
N ASP A 320 -5.81 8.41 -11.79
CA ASP A 320 -4.80 7.88 -12.71
C ASP A 320 -4.48 6.37 -12.51
N THR A 321 -5.28 5.67 -11.71
CA THR A 321 -5.00 4.30 -11.26
C THR A 321 -5.45 3.21 -12.24
N GLU A 322 -6.51 3.46 -13.02
CA GLU A 322 -7.13 2.46 -13.91
C GLU A 322 -7.78 3.10 -15.15
N SER A 323 -7.96 2.31 -16.22
CA SER A 323 -8.69 2.73 -17.42
C SER A 323 -10.14 3.09 -17.07
N GLY A 324 -10.56 4.32 -17.38
CA GLY A 324 -11.89 4.82 -17.03
C GLY A 324 -12.10 5.00 -15.52
N CYS A 325 -11.04 5.27 -14.75
CA CYS A 325 -11.15 5.58 -13.31
C CYS A 325 -12.08 6.77 -13.04
N ASN A 326 -12.25 7.66 -14.02
CA ASN A 326 -13.20 8.76 -13.99
C ASN A 326 -14.64 8.31 -14.29
N SER A 327 -15.03 7.09 -13.90
CA SER A 327 -16.39 6.54 -14.00
C SER A 327 -17.21 6.73 -12.73
N ARG A 328 -16.56 6.94 -11.58
CA ARG A 328 -17.22 7.15 -10.29
C ARG A 328 -18.18 8.35 -10.35
N ASP A 329 -19.33 8.20 -9.70
CA ASP A 329 -20.36 9.24 -9.66
C ASP A 329 -20.20 10.16 -8.45
N PHE A 330 -20.76 11.36 -8.55
CA PHE A 330 -20.93 12.26 -7.42
C PHE A 330 -22.12 11.78 -6.57
N THR A 331 -21.87 10.74 -5.78
CA THR A 331 -22.90 10.09 -4.96
C THR A 331 -23.47 11.08 -3.94
N ARG A 332 -24.80 11.11 -3.85
CA ARG A 332 -25.53 11.82 -2.80
C ARG A 332 -26.34 10.83 -2.00
N CYS A 333 -26.18 10.84 -0.69
CA CYS A 333 -26.87 9.93 0.21
C CYS A 333 -27.80 10.71 1.13
N TYR A 334 -28.88 10.07 1.57
CA TYR A 334 -29.66 10.63 2.66
C TYR A 334 -28.89 10.47 3.96
N ARG A 335 -28.86 11.52 4.78
CA ARG A 335 -28.16 11.53 6.06
C ARG A 335 -29.11 11.95 7.18
N CYS A 336 -29.19 11.09 8.19
CA CYS A 336 -29.96 11.33 9.41
C CYS A 336 -29.53 10.36 10.50
N SER A 337 -29.90 10.69 11.73
CA SER A 337 -29.89 9.77 12.88
C SER A 337 -31.27 9.80 13.51
N SER A 338 -31.79 8.63 13.88
CA SER A 338 -33.09 8.54 14.57
C SER A 338 -33.09 9.21 15.94
N ASP A 339 -31.92 9.44 16.53
CA ASP A 339 -31.80 10.17 17.81
C ASP A 339 -32.04 11.67 17.63
N GLN A 340 -31.70 12.21 16.46
CA GLN A 340 -31.80 13.64 16.16
C GLN A 340 -33.07 13.97 15.37
N ALA A 341 -33.36 13.18 14.33
CA ALA A 341 -34.49 13.38 13.42
C ALA A 341 -35.73 12.57 13.85
N GLY A 342 -35.64 11.84 14.96
CA GLY A 342 -36.71 10.96 15.43
C GLY A 342 -36.98 9.79 14.49
N ALA A 343 -38.19 9.24 14.62
CA ALA A 343 -38.66 8.10 13.84
C ALA A 343 -38.56 8.27 12.32
N ALA A 344 -38.61 9.51 11.83
CA ALA A 344 -38.54 9.87 10.41
C ALA A 344 -37.34 9.26 9.68
N CYS A 345 -36.19 9.17 10.35
CA CYS A 345 -34.97 8.59 9.78
C CYS A 345 -35.09 7.07 9.57
N ALA A 346 -35.81 6.39 10.46
CA ALA A 346 -36.01 4.95 10.41
C ALA A 346 -37.19 4.53 9.51
N ASN A 347 -38.29 5.31 9.50
CA ASN A 347 -39.56 4.96 8.84
C ASN A 347 -39.77 5.54 7.44
N TRP A 348 -38.94 6.52 7.03
CA TRP A 348 -39.07 7.14 5.71
C TRP A 348 -40.39 7.91 5.47
N GLU A 349 -41.01 8.47 6.52
CA GLU A 349 -42.37 9.05 6.44
C GLU A 349 -42.46 10.45 5.83
N GLN A 350 -41.34 11.17 5.65
CA GLN A 350 -41.34 12.45 4.94
C GLN A 350 -40.36 12.44 3.76
N PRO A 351 -40.81 12.00 2.57
CA PRO A 351 -40.06 12.22 1.34
C PRO A 351 -39.77 13.74 1.19
N GLY A 352 -38.50 14.14 1.34
CA GLY A 352 -38.05 15.54 1.22
C GLY A 352 -37.65 16.24 2.52
N GLY A 353 -37.84 15.64 3.71
CA GLY A 353 -37.42 16.21 5.00
C GLY A 353 -36.05 15.74 5.51
N ILE A 354 -35.44 14.76 4.84
CA ILE A 354 -34.14 14.19 5.24
C ILE A 354 -33.02 14.95 4.52
N TYR A 355 -32.00 15.36 5.28
CA TYR A 355 -30.83 16.05 4.75
C TYR A 355 -30.11 15.18 3.69
N ILE A 356 -29.68 15.81 2.61
CA ILE A 356 -28.90 15.18 1.54
C ILE A 356 -27.44 15.51 1.78
N GLU A 357 -26.64 14.48 2.03
CA GLU A 357 -25.20 14.56 2.13
C GLU A 357 -24.58 14.34 0.75
N GLU A 358 -23.71 15.25 0.33
CA GLU A 358 -22.80 15.02 -0.80
C GLU A 358 -21.59 14.23 -0.29
N CYS A 359 -21.35 13.06 -0.87
CA CYS A 359 -20.28 12.20 -0.38
C CYS A 359 -18.91 12.79 -0.74
N ALA A 360 -18.03 12.88 0.26
CA ALA A 360 -16.68 13.40 0.09
C ALA A 360 -15.85 12.56 -0.90
N GLN A 361 -16.06 11.24 -0.93
CA GLN A 361 -15.37 10.33 -1.83
C GLN A 361 -16.25 10.02 -3.06
N PRO A 362 -15.75 10.23 -4.29
CA PRO A 362 -16.47 9.86 -5.51
C PRO A 362 -16.81 8.37 -5.53
N GLY A 363 -18.07 8.05 -5.84
CA GLY A 363 -18.57 6.67 -5.85
C GLY A 363 -18.69 6.02 -4.47
N ALA A 364 -18.63 6.79 -3.37
CA ALA A 364 -18.93 6.26 -2.05
C ALA A 364 -20.31 5.60 -2.04
N GLN A 365 -20.43 4.50 -1.30
CA GLN A 365 -21.71 3.80 -1.13
C GLN A 365 -22.57 4.54 -0.11
N CYS A 366 -23.89 4.48 -0.26
CA CYS A 366 -24.79 4.94 0.78
C CYS A 366 -25.06 3.82 1.77
N LEU A 367 -25.00 4.14 3.06
CA LEU A 367 -25.24 3.18 4.13
C LEU A 367 -26.51 3.50 4.90
N ILE A 368 -27.06 2.44 5.49
CA ILE A 368 -28.07 2.47 6.54
C ILE A 368 -27.56 1.55 7.66
N LEU A 369 -27.26 2.13 8.81
CA LEU A 369 -26.78 1.42 9.99
C LEU A 369 -27.89 1.37 11.02
N THR A 370 -28.06 0.23 11.69
CA THR A 370 -28.78 0.16 12.96
C THR A 370 -27.80 -0.26 14.02
N HIS A 371 -27.63 0.57 15.05
CA HIS A 371 -26.76 0.28 16.18
C HIS A 371 -27.44 -0.70 17.14
N SER A 372 -26.66 -1.29 18.04
CA SER A 372 -27.18 -2.21 19.06
C SER A 372 -28.19 -1.55 20.01
N ASN A 373 -28.13 -0.23 20.21
CA ASN A 373 -29.12 0.53 20.99
C ASN A 373 -30.44 0.81 20.24
N GLY A 374 -30.58 0.36 18.99
CA GLY A 374 -31.76 0.56 18.16
C GLY A 374 -31.77 1.86 17.34
N THR A 375 -30.75 2.72 17.48
CA THR A 375 -30.58 3.94 16.69
C THR A 375 -30.31 3.59 15.24
N THR A 376 -31.06 4.19 14.31
CA THR A 376 -30.83 4.07 12.87
C THR A 376 -30.12 5.31 12.35
N GLU A 377 -29.03 5.11 11.62
CA GLU A 377 -28.25 6.17 10.99
C GLU A 377 -28.11 5.94 9.49
N ARG A 378 -28.05 7.04 8.74
CA ARG A 378 -27.85 7.03 7.29
C ARG A 378 -26.76 8.02 6.92
N GLY A 379 -26.05 7.73 5.84
CA GLY A 379 -25.06 8.64 5.29
C GLY A 379 -24.17 7.96 4.26
N CYS A 380 -23.19 8.70 3.78
CA CYS A 380 -22.12 8.18 2.93
C CYS A 380 -21.17 7.30 3.73
N GLN A 381 -20.71 6.20 3.12
CA GLN A 381 -19.65 5.37 3.67
C GLN A 381 -18.38 6.19 3.91
N ARG A 382 -17.84 6.10 5.11
CA ARG A 382 -16.61 6.78 5.57
C ARG A 382 -15.85 5.84 6.51
N GLU A 383 -14.61 6.20 6.87
CA GLU A 383 -13.81 5.38 7.80
C GLU A 383 -14.49 5.21 9.16
N ASP A 384 -15.13 6.28 9.66
CA ASP A 384 -15.89 6.33 10.91
C ASP A 384 -17.34 5.83 10.77
N PHE A 385 -17.81 5.55 9.55
CA PHE A 385 -19.19 5.18 9.26
C PHE A 385 -19.24 4.06 8.21
N SER A 386 -19.17 2.82 8.68
CA SER A 386 -19.06 1.62 7.85
C SER A 386 -19.77 0.40 8.44
N CYS A 387 -20.16 -0.55 7.59
CA CYS A 387 -20.78 -1.82 8.01
C CYS A 387 -19.87 -2.73 8.85
N THR A 388 -18.58 -2.43 8.96
CA THR A 388 -17.61 -3.24 9.72
C THR A 388 -17.53 -2.84 11.20
N SER A 389 -18.34 -1.88 11.63
CA SER A 389 -18.35 -1.39 13.02
C SER A 389 -18.91 -2.45 13.98
N SER A 390 -18.25 -2.67 15.11
CA SER A 390 -18.57 -3.75 16.07
C SER A 390 -19.89 -3.58 16.83
N ASN A 391 -20.52 -2.41 16.76
CA ASN A 391 -21.72 -2.05 17.53
C ASN A 391 -23.00 -2.01 16.68
N LEU A 392 -23.02 -2.72 15.54
CA LEU A 392 -24.15 -2.75 14.63
C LEU A 392 -25.03 -3.99 14.84
N SER A 393 -26.34 -3.77 14.95
CA SER A 393 -27.35 -4.83 14.91
C SER A 393 -27.76 -5.17 13.47
N ALA A 394 -27.71 -4.19 12.56
CA ALA A 394 -27.94 -4.39 11.13
C ALA A 394 -27.18 -3.33 10.30
N CYS A 395 -26.77 -3.71 9.08
CA CYS A 395 -26.21 -2.77 8.11
C CYS A 395 -26.70 -3.08 6.70
N LYS A 396 -27.04 -2.06 5.93
CA LYS A 396 -27.29 -2.15 4.50
C LYS A 396 -26.44 -1.13 3.75
N SER A 397 -25.70 -1.61 2.77
CA SER A 397 -25.00 -0.77 1.80
C SER A 397 -25.69 -0.84 0.44
N CYS A 398 -25.66 0.26 -0.31
CA CYS A 398 -26.14 0.31 -1.68
C CYS A 398 -25.32 1.28 -2.54
N ASN A 399 -25.30 1.02 -3.85
CA ASN A 399 -24.57 1.83 -4.83
C ASN A 399 -25.52 2.80 -5.55
N GLY A 400 -25.02 4.00 -5.85
CA GLY A 400 -25.75 5.07 -6.52
C GLY A 400 -26.43 6.07 -5.59
N SER A 401 -26.71 7.26 -6.10
CA SER A 401 -27.32 8.33 -5.32
C SER A 401 -28.72 7.96 -4.84
N PHE A 402 -29.05 8.38 -3.61
CA PHE A 402 -30.37 8.25 -2.98
C PHE A 402 -30.87 6.81 -2.84
N CYS A 403 -29.97 5.82 -2.94
CA CYS A 403 -30.34 4.42 -2.86
C CYS A 403 -30.70 3.99 -1.43
N ASN A 404 -30.19 4.69 -0.42
CA ASN A 404 -30.43 4.41 1.01
C ASN A 404 -31.79 4.95 1.47
N LYS A 405 -32.83 4.70 0.68
CA LYS A 405 -34.22 5.09 0.93
C LYS A 405 -35.06 3.94 1.50
N GLY A 406 -36.25 4.27 1.97
CA GLY A 406 -37.20 3.33 2.54
C GLY A 406 -36.89 2.99 4.00
N ALA A 407 -37.82 2.29 4.64
CA ALA A 407 -37.67 1.88 6.03
C ALA A 407 -36.56 0.85 6.21
N PHE A 408 -35.93 0.86 7.40
CA PHE A 408 -34.87 -0.08 7.72
C PHE A 408 -34.86 -0.50 9.20
N PRO A 409 -34.74 -1.80 9.50
CA PRO A 409 -34.84 -2.95 8.58
C PRO A 409 -36.18 -3.03 7.84
N GLU A 410 -36.24 -3.69 6.67
CA GLU A 410 -37.44 -3.72 5.80
C GLU A 410 -38.68 -4.34 6.48
N GLU A 411 -38.46 -5.30 7.41
CA GLU A 411 -39.51 -6.01 8.16
C GLU A 411 -39.83 -5.39 9.53
N ARG A 412 -39.28 -4.20 9.84
CA ARG A 412 -39.45 -3.57 11.17
C ARG A 412 -40.94 -3.30 11.41
N LEU A 413 -41.51 -3.77 12.53
CA LEU A 413 -42.91 -3.51 12.88
C LEU A 413 -43.13 -2.05 13.31
N TRP A 414 -44.22 -1.43 12.85
CA TRP A 414 -44.59 -0.05 13.19
C TRP A 414 -45.90 -0.05 13.97
N CYS A 415 -45.93 0.68 15.08
CA CYS A 415 -47.08 0.70 15.97
C CYS A 415 -47.46 2.14 16.32
N HIS A 416 -48.72 2.39 16.62
CA HIS A 416 -49.09 3.64 17.27
C HIS A 416 -48.46 3.66 18.67
N GLN A 417 -47.75 4.74 19.00
CA GLN A 417 -47.07 4.87 20.29
C GLN A 417 -47.55 6.17 20.95
N CYS A 418 -48.26 6.05 22.07
CA CYS A 418 -48.85 7.20 22.76
C CYS A 418 -49.28 6.84 24.19
N THR A 419 -49.39 7.87 25.04
CA THR A 419 -49.98 7.79 26.38
C THR A 419 -51.04 8.88 26.54
N GLY A 420 -52.16 8.55 27.18
CA GLY A 420 -53.46 9.24 27.09
C GLY A 420 -53.62 10.63 27.71
N ASN A 421 -52.64 11.51 27.57
CA ASN A 421 -52.85 12.97 27.59
C ASN A 421 -52.64 13.62 26.20
N GLN A 422 -52.27 12.84 25.18
CA GLN A 422 -52.21 13.31 23.80
C GLN A 422 -53.57 13.12 23.11
N PRO A 423 -54.07 14.14 22.38
CA PRO A 423 -55.42 14.13 21.78
C PRO A 423 -55.67 12.95 20.82
N ASP A 424 -54.63 12.34 20.28
CA ASP A 424 -54.71 11.26 19.30
C ASP A 424 -54.64 9.84 19.88
N CYS A 425 -54.40 9.66 21.19
CA CYS A 425 -54.25 8.30 21.75
C CYS A 425 -55.59 7.58 21.95
N GLU A 426 -56.63 8.38 22.18
CA GLU A 426 -58.01 7.95 22.40
C GLU A 426 -58.71 7.55 21.10
N LYS A 427 -58.39 8.25 20.01
CA LYS A 427 -58.85 7.98 18.66
C LYS A 427 -57.69 8.19 17.68
N ILE A 428 -57.22 7.09 17.11
CA ILE A 428 -56.27 7.11 15.99
C ILE A 428 -56.98 7.75 14.78
N SER A 429 -56.60 8.99 14.44
CA SER A 429 -57.17 9.73 13.31
C SER A 429 -56.75 9.12 11.97
N ARG A 430 -57.56 9.28 10.91
CA ARG A 430 -57.16 8.84 9.56
C ARG A 430 -55.90 9.64 9.13
N GLY A 431 -54.75 8.97 9.05
CA GLY A 431 -53.46 9.60 8.77
C GLY A 431 -52.57 9.86 10.00
N SER A 432 -52.91 9.37 11.19
CA SER A 432 -51.97 9.36 12.32
C SER A 432 -50.90 8.28 12.11
N ASN A 433 -49.63 8.68 12.16
CA ASN A 433 -48.51 7.83 11.79
C ASN A 433 -48.15 6.83 12.89
N ALA A 434 -48.00 5.55 12.52
CA ALA A 434 -47.43 4.52 13.37
C ALA A 434 -45.89 4.63 13.31
N ILE A 435 -45.24 4.61 14.47
CA ILE A 435 -43.79 4.79 14.59
C ILE A 435 -43.11 3.42 14.72
N PRO A 436 -41.92 3.20 14.12
CA PRO A 436 -41.21 1.93 14.23
C PRO A 436 -40.93 1.53 15.68
N CYS A 437 -41.04 0.24 15.95
CA CYS A 437 -40.68 -0.29 17.25
C CYS A 437 -39.17 -0.21 17.51
N PRO A 438 -38.76 0.08 18.76
CA PRO A 438 -37.36 -0.03 19.14
C PRO A 438 -36.90 -1.49 19.02
N LEU A 439 -35.65 -1.72 18.64
CA LEU A 439 -35.03 -3.05 18.61
C LEU A 439 -34.09 -3.15 19.82
N GLN A 440 -34.30 -4.11 20.71
CA GLN A 440 -33.44 -4.33 21.88
C GLN A 440 -32.40 -5.43 21.60
N PRO A 441 -31.13 -5.26 21.98
CA PRO A 441 -30.03 -6.12 21.54
C PRO A 441 -30.00 -7.55 22.13
N ASN A 442 -31.00 -8.00 22.88
CA ASN A 442 -31.00 -9.31 23.54
C ASN A 442 -32.39 -9.97 23.65
N GLU A 443 -33.40 -9.52 22.89
CA GLU A 443 -34.69 -10.22 22.87
C GLU A 443 -34.63 -11.44 21.93
N PRO A 444 -35.07 -12.64 22.38
CA PRO A 444 -35.10 -13.82 21.53
C PRO A 444 -35.96 -13.58 20.29
N ALA A 445 -35.49 -14.01 19.12
CA ALA A 445 -36.21 -13.91 17.83
C ALA A 445 -37.62 -14.55 17.85
N GLU A 446 -37.90 -15.39 18.83
CA GLU A 446 -39.19 -16.06 19.03
C GLU A 446 -40.22 -15.24 19.84
N GLN A 447 -39.83 -14.08 20.40
CA GLN A 447 -40.79 -13.10 20.92
C GLN A 447 -41.15 -12.14 19.79
N ALA A 448 -42.16 -12.52 19.01
CA ALA A 448 -42.60 -11.76 17.86
C ALA A 448 -42.79 -10.27 18.20
N GLU A 449 -42.16 -9.39 17.42
CA GLU A 449 -42.44 -7.96 17.42
C GLU A 449 -43.96 -7.81 17.36
N ALA A 450 -44.54 -7.12 18.34
CA ALA A 450 -45.96 -6.90 18.42
C ALA A 450 -46.22 -5.46 18.84
N CYS A 451 -47.27 -4.87 18.29
CA CYS A 451 -47.86 -3.68 18.85
C CYS A 451 -48.66 -4.06 20.10
N LEU A 452 -48.60 -3.19 21.11
CA LEU A 452 -49.42 -3.31 22.31
C LEU A 452 -50.41 -2.14 22.41
N GLU A 453 -51.56 -2.39 23.02
CA GLU A 453 -52.51 -1.39 23.50
C GLU A 453 -53.19 -1.87 24.79
N TYR A 454 -53.39 -0.96 25.75
CA TYR A 454 -54.09 -1.24 26.99
C TYR A 454 -54.67 0.03 27.62
N TYR A 455 -55.55 -0.14 28.60
CA TYR A 455 -56.02 0.92 29.48
C TYR A 455 -55.29 0.82 30.83
N ASP A 456 -54.48 1.82 31.17
CA ASP A 456 -53.81 1.91 32.47
C ASP A 456 -54.86 2.26 33.53
N THR A 457 -55.24 1.28 34.36
CA THR A 457 -56.27 1.44 35.39
C THR A 457 -55.82 2.31 36.56
N HIS A 458 -54.50 2.47 36.77
CA HIS A 458 -53.97 3.33 37.83
C HIS A 458 -53.98 4.79 37.41
N LYS A 459 -53.62 5.06 36.15
CA LYS A 459 -53.53 6.41 35.60
C LYS A 459 -54.76 6.83 34.80
N GLN A 460 -55.71 5.93 34.59
CA GLN A 460 -56.98 6.13 33.86
C GLN A 460 -56.76 6.66 32.43
N LEU A 461 -55.81 6.08 31.70
CA LEU A 461 -55.42 6.53 30.37
C LEU A 461 -55.15 5.37 29.41
N VAL A 462 -55.39 5.60 28.11
CA VAL A 462 -55.04 4.65 27.05
C VAL A 462 -53.55 4.75 26.77
N VAL A 463 -52.91 3.59 26.65
CA VAL A 463 -51.50 3.46 26.29
C VAL A 463 -51.39 2.57 25.06
N ARG A 464 -50.55 2.99 24.12
CA ARG A 464 -50.20 2.22 22.93
C ARG A 464 -48.69 2.25 22.75
N GLY A 465 -48.14 1.16 22.25
CA GLY A 465 -46.72 1.12 21.95
C GLY A 465 -46.28 -0.18 21.33
N CYS A 466 -45.04 -0.54 21.59
CA CYS A 466 -44.39 -1.73 21.08
C CYS A 466 -44.04 -2.68 22.21
N ARG A 467 -44.25 -3.97 21.99
CA ARG A 467 -43.83 -5.06 22.89
C ARG A 467 -42.33 -5.03 23.18
N SER A 468 -41.52 -4.68 22.19
CA SER A 468 -40.07 -4.59 22.30
C SER A 468 -39.57 -3.51 23.28
N ASN A 469 -40.48 -2.69 23.83
CA ASN A 469 -40.19 -1.89 25.01
C ASN A 469 -40.55 -2.71 26.26
N PRO A 470 -39.56 -3.31 26.97
CA PRO A 470 -39.83 -4.24 28.07
C PRO A 470 -40.56 -3.55 29.23
N GLN A 471 -40.21 -2.30 29.55
CA GLN A 471 -40.90 -1.54 30.59
C GLN A 471 -42.38 -1.38 30.24
N MET A 472 -42.68 -0.92 29.03
CA MET A 472 -44.06 -0.71 28.60
C MET A 472 -44.83 -2.03 28.49
N TYR A 473 -44.18 -3.12 28.11
CA TYR A 473 -44.77 -4.45 28.10
C TYR A 473 -45.10 -4.94 29.51
N TYR A 474 -44.21 -4.77 30.49
CA TYR A 474 -44.50 -5.08 31.89
C TYR A 474 -45.61 -4.20 32.46
N GLU A 475 -45.63 -2.91 32.15
CA GLU A 475 -46.73 -2.01 32.52
C GLU A 475 -48.05 -2.47 31.92
N CYS A 476 -48.06 -2.87 30.64
CA CYS A 476 -49.22 -3.43 29.95
C CYS A 476 -49.76 -4.68 30.67
N LEU A 477 -48.89 -5.62 31.05
CA LEU A 477 -49.28 -6.84 31.76
C LEU A 477 -49.80 -6.58 33.20
N LEU A 478 -49.25 -5.59 33.90
CA LEU A 478 -49.54 -5.36 35.32
C LEU A 478 -50.65 -4.31 35.56
N GLN A 479 -50.72 -3.28 34.71
CA GLN A 479 -51.54 -2.08 34.94
C GLN A 479 -52.86 -2.10 34.14
N SER A 480 -53.03 -3.06 33.23
CA SER A 480 -54.26 -3.24 32.44
C SER A 480 -55.44 -3.83 33.22
N GLY A 481 -55.23 -4.22 34.48
CA GLY A 481 -56.29 -4.68 35.38
C GLY A 481 -56.84 -6.10 35.13
N ARG A 482 -56.43 -6.79 34.05
CA ARG A 482 -56.85 -8.16 33.68
C ARG A 482 -55.69 -8.96 33.06
N GLN A 483 -55.75 -10.30 33.13
CA GLN A 483 -54.82 -11.19 32.39
C GLN A 483 -54.84 -10.99 30.85
N ASP A 484 -55.96 -10.53 30.27
CA ASP A 484 -56.11 -10.24 28.83
C ASP A 484 -56.24 -8.73 28.51
N GLY A 485 -56.02 -7.85 29.51
CA GLY A 485 -56.18 -6.40 29.33
C GLY A 485 -55.06 -5.77 28.49
N CYS A 486 -53.93 -6.47 28.38
CA CYS A 486 -52.83 -6.14 27.49
C CYS A 486 -53.06 -6.80 26.12
N ARG A 487 -53.50 -6.03 25.13
CA ARG A 487 -53.75 -6.56 23.78
C ARG A 487 -52.49 -6.45 22.93
N LEU A 488 -52.12 -7.56 22.29
CA LEU A 488 -50.98 -7.63 21.37
C LEU A 488 -51.46 -7.94 19.95
N CYS A 489 -50.83 -7.35 18.95
CA CYS A 489 -51.08 -7.62 17.54
C CYS A 489 -49.80 -7.47 16.72
N HIS A 490 -49.71 -8.15 15.57
CA HIS A 490 -48.44 -8.38 14.87
C HIS A 490 -48.37 -7.75 13.46
N SER A 491 -49.40 -7.03 13.03
CA SER A 491 -49.38 -6.30 11.75
C SER A 491 -49.08 -4.81 11.95
N PRO A 492 -48.49 -4.12 10.96
CA PRO A 492 -48.22 -2.69 11.09
C PRO A 492 -49.48 -1.89 11.43
N ALA A 493 -49.36 -0.96 12.38
CA ALA A 493 -50.42 -0.06 12.85
C ALA A 493 -51.68 -0.78 13.39
N CYS A 494 -51.55 -2.04 13.83
CA CYS A 494 -52.69 -2.85 14.27
C CYS A 494 -53.30 -2.41 15.61
N ASN A 495 -52.53 -1.73 16.45
CA ASN A 495 -52.96 -1.27 17.77
C ASN A 495 -53.75 0.04 17.65
N SER A 496 -54.89 -0.01 16.97
CA SER A 496 -55.74 1.15 16.64
C SER A 496 -57.16 1.06 17.19
N SER A 497 -57.42 0.19 18.17
CA SER A 497 -58.75 0.03 18.77
C SER A 497 -59.24 1.34 19.40
N PRO A 498 -60.50 1.76 19.24
CA PRO A 498 -61.03 2.94 19.92
C PRO A 498 -60.80 2.88 21.44
N GLY A 499 -60.34 3.97 22.07
CA GLY A 499 -60.01 3.96 23.51
C GLY A 499 -61.21 3.66 24.42
N LYS A 500 -62.43 4.00 23.99
CA LYS A 500 -63.68 3.59 24.64
C LYS A 500 -63.84 2.07 24.77
N ASP A 501 -63.31 1.29 23.81
CA ASP A 501 -63.43 -0.16 23.80
C ASP A 501 -62.41 -0.76 24.78
N LEU A 502 -61.26 -0.12 24.94
CA LEU A 502 -60.26 -0.48 25.95
C LEU A 502 -60.73 -0.16 27.38
N ARG A 503 -61.56 0.87 27.56
CA ARG A 503 -62.18 1.22 28.87
C ARG A 503 -63.36 0.35 29.25
N ALA A 504 -64.23 0.04 28.28
CA ALA A 504 -65.45 -0.74 28.51
C ALA A 504 -65.13 -2.11 29.11
N ASP A 505 -64.02 -2.71 28.69
CA ASP A 505 -63.51 -3.97 29.23
C ASP A 505 -63.19 -3.88 30.74
N SER A 506 -62.74 -2.73 31.25
CA SER A 506 -62.46 -2.52 32.68
C SER A 506 -63.73 -2.23 33.51
N GLU A 507 -64.72 -1.54 32.93
CA GLU A 507 -65.96 -1.17 33.64
C GLU A 507 -66.92 -2.35 33.84
N LEU A 508 -66.90 -3.32 32.93
CA LEU A 508 -67.70 -4.56 33.03
C LEU A 508 -67.30 -5.40 34.25
N ASP A 509 -66.02 -5.42 34.62
CA ASP A 509 -65.50 -6.23 35.71
C ASP A 509 -65.70 -5.59 37.10
N ILE A 510 -65.67 -4.25 37.22
CA ILE A 510 -66.07 -3.57 38.46
C ILE A 510 -67.52 -3.93 38.79
N ARG A 511 -68.40 -3.94 37.77
CA ARG A 511 -69.80 -4.35 37.92
C ARG A 511 -69.95 -5.84 38.22
N ALA A 512 -69.12 -6.70 37.64
CA ALA A 512 -69.13 -8.14 37.93
C ALA A 512 -68.64 -8.45 39.35
N LEU A 513 -67.62 -7.75 39.85
CA LEU A 513 -67.10 -7.89 41.21
C LEU A 513 -68.10 -7.36 42.25
N ASP A 514 -68.74 -6.22 41.98
CA ASP A 514 -69.84 -5.69 42.80
C ASP A 514 -71.02 -6.67 42.87
N LEU A 515 -71.35 -7.35 41.76
CA LEU A 515 -72.38 -8.39 41.71
C LEU A 515 -72.01 -9.64 42.52
N VAL A 516 -70.73 -10.06 42.53
CA VAL A 516 -70.26 -11.21 43.32
C VAL A 516 -70.21 -10.87 44.82
N LEU A 517 -69.76 -9.67 45.18
CA LEU A 517 -69.77 -9.19 46.57
C LEU A 517 -71.20 -9.01 47.11
N ALA A 518 -72.13 -8.50 46.29
CA ALA A 518 -73.54 -8.39 46.65
C ALA A 518 -74.22 -9.76 46.85
N LYS A 519 -73.78 -10.80 46.13
CA LYS A 519 -74.36 -12.16 46.22
C LYS A 519 -73.90 -12.93 47.47
N ASN A 520 -72.74 -12.60 48.04
CA ASN A 520 -72.26 -13.19 49.30
C ASN A 520 -72.90 -12.55 50.55
N SER A 521 -73.57 -11.41 50.43
CA SER A 521 -74.32 -10.78 51.53
C SER A 521 -75.77 -11.27 51.69
N SER A 522 -76.26 -12.18 50.83
CA SER A 522 -77.70 -12.52 50.77
C SER A 522 -78.04 -14.02 50.87
N TYR A 523 -77.37 -14.80 51.72
CA TYR A 523 -77.84 -16.14 52.09
C TYR A 523 -77.95 -16.29 53.61
N SER A 524 -79.14 -15.97 54.12
CA SER A 524 -79.62 -16.41 55.43
C SER A 524 -80.10 -17.86 55.37
N ALA A 525 -79.66 -18.65 56.33
CA ALA A 525 -79.92 -20.08 56.48
C ALA A 525 -81.42 -20.43 56.65
N THR A 526 -81.85 -21.51 56.01
CA THR A 526 -82.85 -22.46 56.56
C THR A 526 -82.46 -23.90 56.20
N PRO A 527 -82.68 -24.90 57.09
CA PRO A 527 -82.16 -26.26 56.94
C PRO A 527 -83.25 -27.26 56.54
N THR A 528 -82.93 -28.27 55.70
CA THR A 528 -83.51 -29.64 55.73
C THR A 528 -82.83 -30.60 54.74
N SER A 529 -82.10 -31.57 55.28
CA SER A 529 -82.06 -33.03 55.02
C SER A 529 -82.63 -33.64 53.71
N VAL A 530 -81.82 -34.40 52.95
CA VAL A 530 -81.84 -35.89 52.75
C VAL A 530 -81.07 -36.30 51.45
N VAL A 531 -79.92 -36.96 51.65
CA VAL A 531 -79.30 -38.15 50.98
C VAL A 531 -79.56 -38.50 49.48
N CYS A 532 -78.47 -38.59 48.67
CA CYS A 532 -78.01 -39.72 47.81
C CYS A 532 -77.00 -39.21 46.72
N VAL A 533 -75.70 -39.55 46.72
CA VAL A 533 -75.00 -40.79 46.26
C VAL A 533 -74.53 -40.75 44.78
N ILE A 534 -73.19 -40.66 44.60
CA ILE A 534 -72.29 -41.41 43.66
C ILE A 534 -71.87 -40.85 42.26
N TRP A 535 -70.52 -40.73 42.11
CA TRP A 535 -69.59 -40.97 40.96
C TRP A 535 -69.44 -39.90 39.86
N SER A 536 -68.26 -39.58 39.26
CA SER A 536 -66.89 -40.14 39.16
C SER A 536 -65.90 -39.01 38.80
N LEU A 537 -64.70 -38.88 39.37
CA LEU A 537 -63.39 -39.46 38.96
C LEU A 537 -62.99 -39.20 37.49
N PHE A 538 -61.90 -38.44 37.23
CA PHE A 538 -60.55 -38.97 36.96
C PHE A 538 -59.54 -37.87 36.56
N SER A 539 -58.29 -38.09 36.98
CA SER A 539 -57.11 -37.25 36.79
C SER A 539 -56.15 -37.86 35.73
N ILE A 540 -55.26 -37.00 35.18
CA ILE A 540 -53.81 -37.23 34.94
C ILE A 540 -53.29 -37.97 33.66
N ILE A 541 -52.52 -37.18 32.86
CA ILE A 541 -51.21 -37.41 32.16
C ILE A 541 -51.07 -38.45 31.03
N TYR A 542 -50.50 -38.03 29.88
CA TYR A 542 -49.45 -38.73 29.06
C TYR A 542 -48.80 -37.70 28.09
N ILE A 543 -47.55 -37.25 28.29
CA ILE A 543 -46.23 -37.70 27.76
C ILE A 543 -45.90 -37.30 26.30
N VAL A 544 -44.74 -36.64 26.22
CA VAL A 544 -43.91 -36.19 25.09
C VAL A 544 -43.31 -37.37 24.31
N THR A 545 -43.25 -37.25 22.98
CA THR A 545 -42.32 -38.01 22.12
C THR A 545 -41.50 -37.05 21.27
N ALA A 546 -40.17 -37.15 21.41
CA ALA A 546 -39.19 -36.61 20.49
C ALA A 546 -38.57 -37.79 19.70
N ARG A 547 -38.44 -37.63 18.38
CA ARG A 547 -37.50 -38.44 17.57
C ARG A 547 -37.15 -37.71 16.27
N ASN A 548 -35.84 -37.47 16.13
CA ASN A 548 -35.04 -37.02 14.99
C ASN A 548 -35.21 -35.60 14.47
#